data_AF-A0A5B2U1L1-F1
#
_entry.id   AF-A0A5B2U1L1-F1
#
_cell.length_a   1.000
_cell.length_b   1.000
_cell.length_c   1.000
_cell.angle_alpha   90.00
_cell.angle_beta   90.00
_cell.angle_gamma   90.00
#
_symmetry.space_group_name_H-M   'P 1'
#
loop_
_entity.id
_entity.type
_entity.pdbx_description
1 polymer ?
#
loop_
_entity_poly.entity_id
_entity_poly.type
_entity_poly.pdbx_seq_one_letter_code
_entity_poly.pdbx_strand_id
1 'polypeptide(L)'
;MRKMKKLIIFFTAALIFGCTGDFGDVVDFKEVENPNLSEASVVGQPNSATIWLSGLERQLALVFQETLILAELGSDNYVNTQTFFNQFMDGLAIQITDPDMRDTQRDIQRLRELAIFGINEVGPGDPNYDAETEAEFNYFEGLAYLFSGMYFSALPAEPVGVPVTSEQHYLNAISAFDTAIAINAKPEYHLAKARANYYLGNQSGAVTAATAALALDNSFDRTVRFDESNGPSNTFEDALYERATFDDLQPLPTLDFLDPKYSFLSPNEDAPVHYMKAEEAYLILAEAALADNDIASARTNLTSLLDLIATREVRSIDDSIEQRSQVDEGSRPDDSSIVVNGRSGLVLSRQDGNVDIPSVSGTSLTADDIAAMQDDDAGLELLYRTRQEVFIAEGIRLVDMGVKLVIDENEILLNENINEGDPGTVAVIPSFIAAVVSDLDAINYEPGSSVATTVIDLNEVLVANKSSDQVVPFE
;
A
#
# COMPACT_ATOMS: atom_id res chain seq x y z
N MET A 1 101.12 -9.05 2.71
CA MET A 1 101.37 -7.62 2.43
C MET A 1 100.15 -7.04 1.72
N ARG A 2 99.48 -6.06 2.34
CA ARG A 2 98.63 -5.02 1.70
C ARG A 2 97.16 -5.37 1.33
N LYS A 3 96.24 -4.86 2.17
CA LYS A 3 94.89 -4.29 1.87
C LYS A 3 93.79 -5.29 1.46
N MET A 4 92.71 -5.55 2.22
CA MET A 4 91.69 -4.62 2.73
C MET A 4 91.50 -3.36 1.86
N LYS A 5 90.58 -3.46 0.88
CA LYS A 5 89.60 -2.44 0.44
C LYS A 5 89.03 -2.85 -0.92
N LYS A 6 87.69 -2.81 -1.05
CA LYS A 6 86.84 -3.06 -2.25
C LYS A 6 86.55 -4.56 -2.45
N LEU A 7 85.39 -5.10 -2.11
CA LEU A 7 84.09 -4.79 -2.70
C LEU A 7 82.97 -5.02 -1.65
N ILE A 8 82.60 -3.96 -0.93
CA ILE A 8 81.27 -3.81 -0.31
C ILE A 8 80.39 -3.22 -1.42
N ILE A 9 80.10 -4.00 -2.45
CA ILE A 9 79.10 -3.69 -3.50
C ILE A 9 78.67 -5.04 -4.07
N PHE A 10 77.86 -5.80 -3.34
CA PHE A 10 77.04 -6.89 -3.92
C PHE A 10 75.91 -7.34 -3.00
N PHE A 11 75.86 -6.87 -1.74
CA PHE A 11 74.73 -7.13 -0.83
C PHE A 11 73.77 -5.95 -0.65
N THR A 12 73.90 -4.88 -1.46
CA THR A 12 72.98 -3.74 -1.44
C THR A 12 72.05 -3.69 -2.65
N ALA A 13 72.21 -4.61 -3.62
CA ALA A 13 71.33 -4.71 -4.79
C ALA A 13 70.23 -5.78 -4.65
N ALA A 14 70.32 -6.68 -3.66
CA ALA A 14 69.33 -7.72 -3.40
C ALA A 14 68.27 -7.32 -2.36
N LEU A 15 68.37 -6.13 -1.77
CA LEU A 15 67.39 -5.58 -0.81
C LEU A 15 66.55 -4.43 -1.38
N ILE A 16 66.71 -4.11 -2.68
CA ILE A 16 65.94 -3.06 -3.38
C ILE A 16 64.92 -3.67 -4.36
N PHE A 17 64.96 -4.97 -4.63
CA PHE A 17 63.99 -5.67 -5.50
C PHE A 17 62.94 -6.51 -4.75
N GLY A 18 62.85 -6.37 -3.42
CA GLY A 18 61.88 -7.10 -2.59
C GLY A 18 60.76 -6.25 -1.98
N CYS A 19 60.77 -4.93 -2.16
CA CYS A 19 59.80 -4.01 -1.55
C CYS A 19 59.46 -2.86 -2.50
N THR A 20 58.82 -3.17 -3.62
CA THR A 20 58.03 -2.20 -4.39
C THR A 20 56.54 -2.55 -4.40
N GLY A 21 56.13 -3.55 -3.61
CA GLY A 21 54.74 -3.70 -3.22
C GLY A 21 54.47 -2.64 -2.17
N ASP A 22 53.59 -1.71 -2.50
CA ASP A 22 53.02 -0.77 -1.56
C ASP A 22 52.53 -1.57 -0.34
N PHE A 23 53.08 -1.29 0.84
CA PHE A 23 52.53 -1.86 2.07
C PHE A 23 51.16 -1.24 2.39
N GLY A 24 50.75 -0.17 1.67
CA GLY A 24 49.38 0.34 1.65
C GLY A 24 48.37 -0.75 1.38
N ASP A 25 48.55 -1.58 0.34
CA ASP A 25 47.57 -2.61 -0.05
C ASP A 25 47.34 -3.71 1.01
N VAL A 26 48.25 -3.87 1.98
CA VAL A 26 48.15 -4.92 3.02
C VAL A 26 47.54 -4.39 4.33
N VAL A 27 47.40 -3.06 4.47
CA VAL A 27 46.79 -2.40 5.63
C VAL A 27 45.75 -1.34 5.25
N ASP A 28 45.42 -1.21 3.97
CA ASP A 28 44.33 -0.36 3.51
C ASP A 28 42.99 -1.07 3.67
N PHE A 29 42.43 -0.95 4.86
CA PHE A 29 41.08 -1.41 5.15
C PHE A 29 40.01 -0.41 4.65
N LYS A 30 40.35 0.58 3.81
CA LYS A 30 39.35 1.50 3.23
C LYS A 30 38.67 0.94 1.99
N GLU A 31 39.30 -0.02 1.31
CA GLU A 31 38.75 -0.76 0.18
C GLU A 31 38.70 -2.27 0.51
N VAL A 32 37.94 -2.65 1.53
CA VAL A 32 37.54 -4.06 1.68
C VAL A 32 36.33 -4.28 0.77
N GLU A 33 36.58 -4.50 -0.52
CA GLU A 33 35.55 -4.97 -1.43
C GLU A 33 35.34 -6.47 -1.16
N ASN A 34 34.22 -6.82 -0.54
CA ASN A 34 33.87 -8.22 -0.34
C ASN A 34 33.61 -8.83 -1.73
N PRO A 35 34.39 -9.82 -2.20
CA PRO A 35 34.23 -10.37 -3.54
C PRO A 35 32.87 -11.03 -3.77
N ASN A 36 32.11 -11.31 -2.69
CA ASN A 36 30.75 -11.84 -2.73
C ASN A 36 29.65 -10.75 -2.63
N LEU A 37 30.02 -9.46 -2.59
CA LEU A 37 29.08 -8.32 -2.51
C LEU A 37 29.39 -7.23 -3.56
N SER A 38 30.21 -7.52 -4.57
CA SER A 38 30.43 -6.59 -5.69
C SER A 38 29.22 -6.61 -6.63
N GLU A 39 28.96 -5.52 -7.35
CA GLU A 39 27.90 -5.48 -8.37
C GLU A 39 28.09 -6.61 -9.40
N ALA A 40 29.33 -6.87 -9.80
CA ALA A 40 29.71 -7.96 -10.72
C ALA A 40 29.45 -9.39 -10.16
N SER A 41 29.24 -9.52 -8.84
CA SER A 41 28.85 -10.79 -8.22
C SER A 41 27.34 -11.08 -8.33
N VAL A 42 26.55 -10.08 -8.72
CA VAL A 42 25.09 -10.18 -8.91
C VAL A 42 24.72 -9.93 -10.37
N VAL A 43 25.11 -8.78 -10.93
CA VAL A 43 24.85 -8.40 -12.32
C VAL A 43 25.69 -9.24 -13.28
N GLY A 44 25.06 -9.77 -14.33
CA GLY A 44 25.74 -10.60 -15.33
C GLY A 44 25.80 -12.10 -15.02
N GLN A 45 25.27 -12.53 -13.87
CA GLN A 45 25.14 -13.94 -13.52
C GLN A 45 23.82 -14.53 -14.07
N PRO A 46 23.77 -15.83 -14.42
CA PRO A 46 22.53 -16.46 -14.84
C PRO A 46 21.43 -16.37 -13.77
N ASN A 47 20.21 -15.99 -14.17
CA ASN A 47 19.03 -15.79 -13.33
C ASN A 47 19.14 -14.61 -12.34
N SER A 48 20.09 -13.70 -12.54
CA SER A 48 20.19 -12.48 -11.74
C SER A 48 18.94 -11.61 -11.82
N ALA A 49 18.25 -11.57 -12.96
CA ALA A 49 17.02 -10.81 -13.13
C ALA A 49 15.87 -11.39 -12.28
N THR A 50 15.71 -12.71 -12.26
CA THR A 50 14.68 -13.37 -11.42
C THR A 50 14.96 -13.20 -9.92
N ILE A 51 16.23 -13.29 -9.51
CA ILE A 51 16.61 -13.04 -8.11
C ILE A 51 16.33 -11.59 -7.72
N TRP A 52 16.61 -10.66 -8.62
CA TRP A 52 16.32 -9.24 -8.42
C TRP A 52 14.82 -8.97 -8.32
N LEU A 53 14.02 -9.64 -9.14
CA LEU A 53 12.56 -9.59 -9.08
C LEU A 53 12.03 -10.04 -7.71
N SER A 54 12.56 -11.12 -7.12
CA SER A 54 12.21 -11.49 -5.74
C SER A 54 12.63 -10.41 -4.72
N GLY A 55 13.71 -9.69 -4.98
CA GLY A 55 14.10 -8.51 -4.19
C GLY A 55 13.12 -7.35 -4.31
N LEU A 56 12.54 -7.13 -5.50
CA LEU A 56 11.46 -6.15 -5.73
C LEU A 56 10.17 -6.54 -5.00
N GLU A 57 9.78 -7.82 -5.05
CA GLU A 57 8.63 -8.33 -4.31
C GLU A 57 8.80 -8.13 -2.80
N ARG A 58 10.00 -8.39 -2.27
CA ARG A 58 10.35 -8.07 -0.89
C ARG A 58 10.25 -6.56 -0.61
N GLN A 59 10.77 -5.72 -1.50
CA GLN A 59 10.68 -4.26 -1.31
C GLN A 59 9.23 -3.76 -1.33
N LEU A 60 8.36 -4.38 -2.15
CA LEU A 60 6.93 -4.08 -2.15
C LEU A 60 6.30 -4.43 -0.79
N ALA A 61 6.69 -5.53 -0.17
CA ALA A 61 6.24 -5.86 1.19
C ALA A 61 6.62 -4.79 2.22
N LEU A 62 7.83 -4.22 2.13
CA LEU A 62 8.24 -3.10 2.98
C LEU A 62 7.41 -1.84 2.70
N VAL A 63 7.14 -1.52 1.43
CA VAL A 63 6.25 -0.39 1.07
C VAL A 63 4.87 -0.56 1.71
N PHE A 64 4.32 -1.77 1.69
CA PHE A 64 3.01 -2.03 2.32
C PHE A 64 3.04 -2.00 3.84
N GLN A 65 4.14 -2.41 4.50
CA GLN A 65 4.26 -2.23 5.95
C GLN A 65 4.10 -0.75 6.34
N GLU A 66 4.78 0.15 5.63
CA GLU A 66 4.79 1.57 5.96
C GLU A 66 3.47 2.26 5.55
N THR A 67 3.03 2.04 4.30
CA THR A 67 1.86 2.73 3.75
C THR A 67 0.55 2.30 4.39
N LEU A 68 0.38 1.01 4.69
CA LEU A 68 -0.91 0.46 5.10
C LEU A 68 -1.28 0.90 6.51
N ILE A 69 -0.35 0.82 7.46
CA ILE A 69 -0.58 1.28 8.84
C ILE A 69 -0.95 2.77 8.84
N LEU A 70 -0.17 3.61 8.16
CA LEU A 70 -0.46 5.05 8.11
C LEU A 70 -1.78 5.38 7.43
N ALA A 71 -2.10 4.68 6.34
CA ALA A 71 -3.33 4.90 5.61
C ALA A 71 -4.56 4.50 6.43
N GLU A 72 -4.51 3.38 7.14
CA GLU A 72 -5.62 2.92 7.97
C GLU A 72 -5.78 3.79 9.22
N LEU A 73 -4.69 4.20 9.88
CA LEU A 73 -4.71 5.16 10.99
C LEU A 73 -5.25 6.54 10.60
N GLY A 74 -4.94 7.00 9.39
CA GLY A 74 -5.41 8.30 8.89
C GLY A 74 -6.84 8.26 8.34
N SER A 75 -7.57 7.17 8.54
CA SER A 75 -8.89 6.94 7.95
C SER A 75 -9.96 6.68 9.01
N ASP A 76 -11.21 6.47 8.57
CA ASP A 76 -12.32 6.05 9.42
C ASP A 76 -12.47 4.52 9.53
N ASN A 77 -11.52 3.73 9.02
CA ASN A 77 -11.64 2.27 9.10
C ASN A 77 -11.41 1.74 10.51
N TYR A 78 -10.40 2.29 11.20
CA TYR A 78 -9.94 1.85 12.51
C TYR A 78 -9.73 3.03 13.44
N VAL A 79 -10.10 2.88 14.71
CA VAL A 79 -9.62 3.76 15.80
C VAL A 79 -8.31 3.22 16.34
N ASN A 80 -7.36 4.12 16.59
CA ASN A 80 -6.14 3.78 17.30
C ASN A 80 -6.34 3.81 18.83
N THR A 81 -6.47 2.65 19.47
CA THR A 81 -6.79 2.59 20.91
C THR A 81 -5.54 2.55 21.81
N GLN A 82 -4.35 2.31 21.24
CA GLN A 82 -3.11 2.10 21.98
C GLN A 82 -1.95 2.94 21.43
N THR A 83 -0.95 3.24 22.27
CA THR A 83 0.16 4.14 21.90
C THR A 83 1.29 3.50 21.09
N PHE A 84 1.10 2.28 20.56
CA PHE A 84 2.16 1.55 19.85
C PHE A 84 2.33 2.01 18.39
N PHE A 85 1.25 2.50 17.80
CA PHE A 85 1.21 3.05 16.46
C PHE A 85 1.12 4.57 16.48
N ASN A 86 1.31 5.19 15.32
CA ASN A 86 1.36 6.64 15.18
C ASN A 86 0.07 7.33 15.68
N GLN A 87 0.18 8.00 16.82
CA GLN A 87 -0.94 8.72 17.45
C GLN A 87 -1.26 10.04 16.75
N PHE A 88 -0.32 10.59 15.97
CA PHE A 88 -0.54 11.82 15.23
C PHE A 88 -1.38 11.57 13.99
N MET A 89 -1.16 10.43 13.33
CA MET A 89 -1.89 10.09 12.11
C MET A 89 -3.40 9.90 12.33
N ASP A 90 -3.79 9.33 13.48
CA ASP A 90 -5.20 9.18 13.93
C ASP A 90 -5.95 10.52 14.00
N GLY A 91 -5.22 11.60 14.33
CA GLY A 91 -5.74 12.98 14.31
C GLY A 91 -5.40 13.78 13.04
N LEU A 92 -4.92 13.12 11.98
CA LEU A 92 -4.38 13.72 10.75
C LEU A 92 -3.31 14.81 11.00
N ALA A 93 -2.56 14.69 12.11
CA ALA A 93 -1.48 15.60 12.45
C ALA A 93 -0.18 15.21 11.73
N ILE A 94 -0.17 15.36 10.41
CA ILE A 94 0.91 14.96 9.51
C ILE A 94 2.09 15.95 9.59
N GLN A 95 3.31 15.46 9.87
CA GLN A 95 4.50 16.29 10.11
C GLN A 95 5.72 15.82 9.33
N ILE A 96 6.53 16.75 8.82
CA ILE A 96 7.76 16.45 8.06
C ILE A 96 8.83 15.73 8.90
N THR A 97 8.79 15.88 10.22
CA THR A 97 9.73 15.27 11.16
C THR A 97 9.33 13.87 11.62
N ASP A 98 8.18 13.38 11.16
CA ASP A 98 7.65 12.08 11.53
C ASP A 98 8.46 10.96 10.86
N PRO A 99 9.05 10.01 11.63
CA PRO A 99 9.78 8.88 11.08
C PRO A 99 8.97 8.03 10.09
N ASP A 100 7.66 7.90 10.28
CA ASP A 100 6.84 7.04 9.43
C ASP A 100 6.63 7.69 8.04
N MET A 101 6.61 9.03 7.96
CA MET A 101 6.62 9.76 6.69
C MET A 101 7.91 9.50 5.91
N ARG A 102 9.05 9.53 6.63
CA ARG A 102 10.37 9.24 6.07
C ARG A 102 10.44 7.82 5.52
N ASP A 103 9.99 6.83 6.29
CA ASP A 103 10.12 5.43 5.91
C ASP A 103 9.20 5.09 4.74
N THR A 104 7.95 5.57 4.77
CA THR A 104 7.01 5.49 3.63
C THR A 104 7.58 6.08 2.35
N GLN A 105 8.07 7.32 2.40
CA GLN A 105 8.66 7.97 1.23
C GLN A 105 9.84 7.17 0.69
N ARG A 106 10.76 6.75 1.58
CA ARG A 106 11.98 6.05 1.19
C ARG A 106 11.70 4.70 0.56
N ASP A 107 10.76 3.94 1.10
CA ASP A 107 10.47 2.60 0.57
C ASP A 107 9.80 2.66 -0.80
N ILE A 108 8.94 3.64 -1.05
CA ILE A 108 8.37 3.91 -2.37
C ILE A 108 9.47 4.30 -3.37
N GLN A 109 10.35 5.24 -2.99
CA GLN A 109 11.46 5.66 -3.86
C GLN A 109 12.43 4.52 -4.12
N ARG A 110 12.73 3.69 -3.11
CA ARG A 110 13.60 2.53 -3.25
C ARG A 110 13.00 1.49 -4.19
N LEU A 111 11.69 1.25 -4.13
CA LEU A 111 11.01 0.36 -5.08
C LEU A 111 11.24 0.84 -6.53
N ARG A 112 11.10 2.14 -6.79
CA ARG A 112 11.36 2.75 -8.09
C ARG A 112 12.82 2.52 -8.53
N GLU A 113 13.79 2.88 -7.70
CA GLU A 113 15.21 2.77 -8.07
C GLU A 113 15.62 1.32 -8.34
N LEU A 114 15.10 0.36 -7.55
CA LEU A 114 15.33 -1.07 -7.81
C LEU A 114 14.72 -1.51 -9.15
N ALA A 115 13.53 -1.03 -9.49
CA ALA A 115 12.87 -1.38 -10.75
C ALA A 115 13.65 -0.81 -11.95
N ILE A 116 14.03 0.46 -11.88
CA ILE A 116 14.83 1.15 -12.91
C ILE A 116 16.19 0.46 -13.09
N PHE A 117 16.86 0.08 -12.00
CA PHE A 117 18.12 -0.67 -12.07
C PHE A 117 17.92 -2.07 -12.66
N GLY A 118 16.78 -2.72 -12.37
CA GLY A 118 16.35 -3.96 -12.99
C GLY A 118 16.22 -3.84 -14.51
N ILE A 119 15.57 -2.78 -14.99
CA ILE A 119 15.36 -2.49 -16.42
C ILE A 119 16.68 -2.19 -17.13
N ASN A 120 17.53 -1.35 -16.55
CA ASN A 120 18.68 -0.79 -17.24
C ASN A 120 19.95 -1.64 -17.14
N GLU A 121 20.16 -2.33 -16.02
CA GLU A 121 21.43 -2.99 -15.70
C GLU A 121 21.27 -4.50 -15.47
N VAL A 122 20.40 -4.91 -14.54
CA VAL A 122 20.29 -6.34 -14.15
C VAL A 122 19.71 -7.19 -15.27
N GLY A 123 18.55 -6.81 -15.81
CA GLY A 123 17.88 -7.53 -16.88
C GLY A 123 18.79 -7.68 -18.11
N PRO A 124 19.26 -6.59 -18.73
CA PRO A 124 20.16 -6.66 -19.89
C PRO A 124 21.47 -7.43 -19.64
N GLY A 125 21.93 -7.50 -18.38
CA GLY A 125 23.08 -8.28 -17.98
C GLY A 125 22.83 -9.79 -17.85
N ASP A 126 21.60 -10.21 -17.54
CA ASP A 126 21.27 -11.63 -17.31
C ASP A 126 21.12 -12.40 -18.63
N PRO A 127 21.92 -13.47 -18.86
CA PRO A 127 21.76 -14.31 -20.06
C PRO A 127 20.41 -15.03 -20.17
N ASN A 128 19.64 -15.12 -19.07
CA ASN A 128 18.32 -15.75 -19.02
C ASN A 128 17.18 -14.73 -18.91
N TYR A 129 17.45 -13.44 -19.13
CA TYR A 129 16.40 -12.41 -19.09
C TYR A 129 15.32 -12.68 -20.14
N ASP A 130 14.07 -12.58 -19.71
CA ASP A 130 12.89 -12.80 -20.54
C ASP A 130 11.91 -11.62 -20.48
N ALA A 131 11.00 -11.61 -21.45
CA ALA A 131 10.01 -10.55 -21.59
C ALA A 131 9.05 -10.48 -20.40
N GLU A 132 8.78 -11.60 -19.72
CA GLU A 132 7.91 -11.58 -18.55
C GLU A 132 8.57 -10.84 -17.38
N THR A 133 9.85 -11.11 -17.11
CA THR A 133 10.63 -10.40 -16.08
C THR A 133 10.79 -8.92 -16.44
N GLU A 134 11.00 -8.59 -17.72
CA GLU A 134 11.05 -7.20 -18.19
C GLU A 134 9.74 -6.45 -17.95
N ALA A 135 8.61 -7.09 -18.22
CA ALA A 135 7.29 -6.51 -17.96
C ALA A 135 7.05 -6.29 -16.46
N GLU A 136 7.46 -7.23 -15.60
CA GLU A 136 7.40 -7.07 -14.14
C GLU A 136 8.21 -5.88 -13.66
N PHE A 137 9.44 -5.66 -14.15
CA PHE A 137 10.22 -4.48 -13.75
C PHE A 137 9.54 -3.17 -14.12
N ASN A 138 8.96 -3.07 -15.32
CA ASN A 138 8.18 -1.89 -15.72
C ASN A 138 6.90 -1.73 -14.87
N TYR A 139 6.27 -2.85 -14.49
CA TYR A 139 5.12 -2.83 -13.60
C TYR A 139 5.49 -2.30 -12.20
N PHE A 140 6.61 -2.74 -11.62
CA PHE A 140 7.09 -2.25 -10.32
C PHE A 140 7.51 -0.77 -10.36
N GLU A 141 8.11 -0.30 -11.46
CA GLU A 141 8.35 1.12 -11.68
C GLU A 141 7.03 1.91 -11.68
N GLY A 142 6.03 1.40 -12.42
CA GLY A 142 4.69 2.00 -12.45
C GLY A 142 4.00 2.03 -11.08
N LEU A 143 4.13 0.96 -10.28
CA LEU A 143 3.58 0.93 -8.92
C LEU A 143 4.21 1.99 -8.02
N ALA A 144 5.53 2.19 -8.11
CA ALA A 144 6.20 3.20 -7.29
C ALA A 144 5.72 4.62 -7.64
N TYR A 145 5.52 4.93 -8.93
CA TYR A 145 4.88 6.19 -9.33
C TYR A 145 3.42 6.28 -8.90
N LEU A 146 2.64 5.21 -9.04
CA LEU A 146 1.26 5.17 -8.60
C LEU A 146 1.14 5.49 -7.10
N PHE A 147 1.93 4.83 -6.25
CA PHE A 147 1.93 5.09 -4.81
C PHE A 147 2.44 6.49 -4.45
N SER A 148 3.43 7.00 -5.19
CA SER A 148 3.88 8.39 -5.04
C SER A 148 2.71 9.37 -5.29
N GLY A 149 1.90 9.14 -6.32
CA GLY A 149 0.73 9.97 -6.61
C GLY A 149 -0.44 9.76 -5.63
N MET A 150 -0.65 8.53 -5.16
CA MET A 150 -1.70 8.18 -4.20
C MET A 150 -1.47 8.83 -2.84
N TYR A 151 -0.24 8.78 -2.31
CA TYR A 151 0.03 9.23 -0.95
C TYR A 151 0.62 10.64 -0.86
N PHE A 152 1.25 11.18 -1.89
CA PHE A 152 1.92 12.49 -1.82
C PHE A 152 1.33 13.47 -2.83
N SER A 153 1.25 14.75 -2.46
CA SER A 153 0.81 15.81 -3.37
C SER A 153 1.90 16.20 -4.38
N ALA A 154 3.16 16.07 -3.96
CA ALA A 154 4.33 16.10 -4.82
C ALA A 154 5.46 15.26 -4.21
N LEU A 155 6.27 14.62 -5.04
CA LEU A 155 7.44 13.83 -4.63
C LEU A 155 8.50 13.86 -5.73
N PRO A 156 9.81 13.85 -5.42
CA PRO A 156 10.85 13.67 -6.44
C PRO A 156 10.67 12.37 -7.22
N ALA A 157 10.68 12.47 -8.56
CA ALA A 157 10.62 11.31 -9.47
C ALA A 157 12.01 10.70 -9.74
N GLU A 158 13.08 11.36 -9.29
CA GLU A 158 14.46 10.92 -9.42
C GLU A 158 15.26 11.38 -8.19
N PRO A 159 16.41 10.75 -7.87
CA PRO A 159 17.22 11.12 -6.71
C PRO A 159 17.66 12.59 -6.76
N VAL A 160 17.37 13.35 -5.69
CA VAL A 160 17.71 14.79 -5.57
C VAL A 160 17.08 15.64 -6.70
N GLY A 161 16.04 15.12 -7.35
CA GLY A 161 15.32 15.81 -8.42
C GLY A 161 14.31 16.83 -7.90
N VAL A 162 13.76 17.63 -8.81
CA VAL A 162 12.63 18.52 -8.51
C VAL A 162 11.40 17.66 -8.21
N PRO A 163 10.65 17.91 -7.11
CA PRO A 163 9.37 17.24 -6.89
C PRO A 163 8.41 17.45 -8.05
N VAL A 164 7.78 16.37 -8.49
CA VAL A 164 6.68 16.42 -9.47
C VAL A 164 5.35 16.15 -8.76
N THR A 165 4.28 16.74 -9.28
CA THR A 165 2.92 16.63 -8.73
C THR A 165 2.39 15.20 -8.77
N SER A 166 1.40 14.89 -7.93
CA SER A 166 0.63 13.64 -7.98
C SER A 166 0.10 13.31 -9.39
N GLU A 167 -0.43 14.29 -10.12
CA GLU A 167 -0.92 14.14 -11.50
C GLU A 167 0.20 13.59 -12.42
N GLN A 168 1.37 14.22 -12.38
CA GLN A 168 2.53 13.78 -13.15
C GLN A 168 3.00 12.38 -12.74
N HIS A 169 2.95 12.02 -11.46
CA HIS A 169 3.22 10.66 -11.01
C HIS A 169 2.24 9.65 -11.59
N TYR A 170 0.93 9.95 -11.63
CA TYR A 170 -0.04 9.08 -12.28
C TYR A 170 0.21 8.93 -13.79
N LEU A 171 0.61 10.01 -14.47
CA LEU A 171 1.00 9.94 -15.89
C LEU A 171 2.25 9.09 -16.11
N ASN A 172 3.24 9.19 -15.23
CA ASN A 172 4.44 8.34 -15.27
C ASN A 172 4.08 6.87 -15.03
N ALA A 173 3.20 6.60 -14.05
CA ALA A 173 2.69 5.26 -13.77
C ALA A 173 2.00 4.66 -15.00
N ILE A 174 1.10 5.40 -15.65
CA ILE A 174 0.41 4.97 -16.87
C ILE A 174 1.42 4.63 -17.98
N SER A 175 2.46 5.46 -18.16
CA SER A 175 3.50 5.20 -19.17
C SER A 175 4.27 3.90 -18.88
N ALA A 176 4.64 3.65 -17.63
CA ALA A 176 5.33 2.43 -17.23
C ALA A 176 4.44 1.19 -17.38
N PHE A 177 3.17 1.27 -16.98
CA PHE A 177 2.21 0.19 -17.18
C PHE A 177 1.93 -0.07 -18.66
N ASP A 178 1.89 0.96 -19.50
CA ASP A 178 1.73 0.78 -20.96
C ASP A 178 2.91 0.04 -21.57
N THR A 179 4.13 0.30 -21.11
CA THR A 179 5.31 -0.49 -21.48
C THR A 179 5.17 -1.95 -21.02
N ALA A 180 4.83 -2.18 -19.74
CA ALA A 180 4.64 -3.54 -19.21
C ALA A 180 3.57 -4.33 -20.00
N ILE A 181 2.41 -3.72 -20.26
CA ILE A 181 1.32 -4.31 -21.05
C ILE A 181 1.74 -4.63 -22.48
N ALA A 182 2.52 -3.74 -23.12
CA ALA A 182 3.01 -3.96 -24.48
C ALA A 182 3.98 -5.15 -24.58
N ILE A 183 4.72 -5.44 -23.50
CA ILE A 183 5.66 -6.55 -23.42
C ILE A 183 4.94 -7.86 -23.05
N ASN A 184 4.15 -7.84 -21.97
CA ASN A 184 3.40 -9.00 -21.48
C ASN A 184 2.14 -8.53 -20.74
N ALA A 185 0.98 -8.56 -21.42
CA ALA A 185 -0.27 -8.11 -20.81
C ALA A 185 -0.75 -9.05 -19.69
N LYS A 186 -0.94 -8.50 -18.49
CA LYS A 186 -1.55 -9.16 -17.33
C LYS A 186 -2.73 -8.34 -16.78
N PRO A 187 -3.76 -8.98 -16.18
CA PRO A 187 -4.92 -8.26 -15.67
C PRO A 187 -4.55 -7.21 -14.61
N GLU A 188 -3.61 -7.50 -13.72
CA GLU A 188 -3.14 -6.58 -12.69
C GLU A 188 -2.41 -5.35 -13.24
N TYR A 189 -1.79 -5.43 -14.42
CA TYR A 189 -1.15 -4.28 -15.07
C TYR A 189 -2.22 -3.34 -15.62
N HIS A 190 -3.27 -3.91 -16.23
CA HIS A 190 -4.42 -3.16 -16.69
C HIS A 190 -5.19 -2.54 -15.52
N LEU A 191 -5.35 -3.23 -14.39
CA LEU A 191 -6.00 -2.65 -13.22
C LEU A 191 -5.18 -1.51 -12.63
N ALA A 192 -3.86 -1.66 -12.49
CA ALA A 192 -3.01 -0.57 -11.99
C ALA A 192 -3.07 0.67 -12.89
N LYS A 193 -3.13 0.47 -14.22
CA LYS A 193 -3.41 1.56 -15.17
C LYS A 193 -4.81 2.14 -14.97
N ALA A 194 -5.83 1.33 -14.72
CA ALA A 194 -7.19 1.80 -14.45
C ALA A 194 -7.23 2.68 -13.21
N ARG A 195 -6.58 2.27 -12.11
CA ARG A 195 -6.45 3.04 -10.87
C ARG A 195 -5.75 4.38 -11.08
N ALA A 196 -4.65 4.41 -11.83
CA ALA A 196 -3.97 5.67 -12.15
C ALA A 196 -4.87 6.63 -12.96
N ASN A 197 -5.65 6.11 -13.92
CA ASN A 197 -6.61 6.92 -14.65
C ASN A 197 -7.81 7.36 -13.80
N TYR A 198 -8.25 6.50 -12.88
CA TYR A 198 -9.32 6.81 -11.93
C TYR A 198 -8.96 8.03 -11.08
N TYR A 199 -7.79 8.03 -10.44
CA TYR A 199 -7.35 9.19 -9.64
C TYR A 199 -6.97 10.43 -10.45
N LEU A 200 -6.84 10.33 -11.78
CA LEU A 200 -6.74 11.47 -12.69
C LEU A 200 -8.11 12.04 -13.11
N GLY A 201 -9.22 11.41 -12.70
CA GLY A 201 -10.56 11.71 -13.23
C GLY A 201 -10.72 11.34 -14.71
N ASN A 202 -9.79 10.56 -15.28
CA ASN A 202 -9.85 10.13 -16.67
C ASN A 202 -10.75 8.89 -16.83
N GLN A 203 -12.07 9.11 -16.72
CA GLN A 203 -13.10 8.07 -16.80
C GLN A 203 -12.93 7.17 -18.03
N SER A 204 -12.70 7.73 -19.22
CA SER A 204 -12.53 6.94 -20.46
C SER A 204 -11.32 6.00 -20.40
N GLY A 205 -10.19 6.49 -19.88
CA GLY A 205 -8.98 5.70 -19.68
C GLY A 205 -9.18 4.59 -18.64
N ALA A 206 -9.82 4.93 -17.52
CA ALA A 206 -10.09 4.01 -16.42
C ALA A 206 -11.03 2.86 -16.86
N VAL A 207 -12.16 3.18 -17.51
CA VAL A 207 -13.12 2.20 -18.03
C VAL A 207 -12.47 1.27 -19.06
N THR A 208 -11.65 1.83 -19.97
CA THR A 208 -10.95 1.02 -20.98
C THR A 208 -10.00 0.02 -20.33
N ALA A 209 -9.21 0.47 -19.36
CA ALA A 209 -8.23 -0.38 -18.68
C ALA A 209 -8.89 -1.40 -17.75
N ALA A 210 -9.93 -1.03 -16.98
CA ALA A 210 -10.70 -1.93 -16.13
C ALA A 210 -11.39 -3.04 -16.95
N THR A 211 -11.99 -2.68 -18.09
CA THR A 211 -12.59 -3.67 -19.01
C THR A 211 -11.53 -4.62 -19.56
N ALA A 212 -10.35 -4.12 -19.91
CA ALA A 212 -9.25 -4.96 -20.39
C ALA A 212 -8.72 -5.93 -19.32
N ALA A 213 -8.65 -5.49 -18.05
CA ALA A 213 -8.28 -6.37 -16.93
C ALA A 213 -9.28 -7.53 -16.80
N LEU A 214 -10.57 -7.23 -16.69
CA LEU A 214 -11.64 -8.24 -16.54
C LEU A 214 -11.78 -9.16 -17.75
N ALA A 215 -11.38 -8.70 -18.95
CA ALA A 215 -11.38 -9.54 -20.14
C ALA A 215 -10.24 -10.58 -20.15
N LEU A 216 -9.15 -10.35 -19.43
CA LEU A 216 -8.06 -11.31 -19.26
C LEU A 216 -8.36 -12.32 -18.17
N ASP A 217 -8.77 -11.84 -17.00
CA ASP A 217 -9.23 -12.64 -15.87
C ASP A 217 -10.22 -11.80 -15.07
N ASN A 218 -11.40 -12.32 -14.77
CA ASN A 218 -12.44 -11.60 -14.03
C ASN A 218 -12.44 -11.92 -12.52
N SER A 219 -11.44 -12.68 -12.07
CA SER A 219 -11.28 -13.18 -10.70
C SER A 219 -9.85 -13.04 -10.15
N PHE A 220 -8.95 -12.37 -10.89
CA PHE A 220 -7.56 -12.22 -10.47
C PHE A 220 -7.43 -11.54 -9.11
N ASP A 221 -6.33 -11.87 -8.45
CA ASP A 221 -5.96 -11.38 -7.14
C ASP A 221 -4.43 -11.37 -7.06
N ARG A 222 -3.86 -10.17 -7.04
CA ARG A 222 -2.43 -9.95 -6.91
C ARG A 222 -2.14 -9.51 -5.47
N THR A 223 -1.26 -10.26 -4.84
CA THR A 223 -0.94 -10.15 -3.42
C THR A 223 0.49 -9.76 -3.16
N VAL A 224 0.69 -9.07 -2.04
CA VAL A 224 1.99 -8.91 -1.39
C VAL A 224 2.14 -10.02 -0.37
N ARG A 225 3.27 -10.71 -0.42
CA ARG A 225 3.56 -11.85 0.47
C ARG A 225 4.58 -11.46 1.53
N PHE A 226 4.39 -12.02 2.71
CA PHE A 226 5.22 -11.82 3.89
C PHE A 226 5.83 -13.16 4.32
N ASP A 227 7.05 -13.11 4.86
CA ASP A 227 7.79 -14.27 5.34
C ASP A 227 8.02 -14.08 6.84
N GLU A 228 7.18 -14.70 7.66
CA GLU A 228 7.25 -14.57 9.12
C GLU A 228 8.56 -15.12 9.69
N SER A 229 9.14 -16.14 9.02
CA SER A 229 10.36 -16.78 9.48
C SER A 229 11.63 -15.96 9.21
N ASN A 230 11.70 -15.22 8.11
CA ASN A 230 12.91 -14.51 7.65
C ASN A 230 12.71 -13.00 7.42
N GLY A 231 11.48 -12.52 7.56
CA GLY A 231 11.05 -11.16 7.27
C GLY A 231 10.97 -10.85 5.77
N PRO A 232 10.22 -9.81 5.36
CA PRO A 232 9.36 -8.98 6.22
C PRO A 232 8.11 -9.74 6.70
N SER A 233 7.71 -9.52 7.96
CA SER A 233 6.43 -9.97 8.52
C SER A 233 5.31 -8.95 8.22
N ASN A 234 4.05 -9.32 8.39
CA ASN A 234 2.93 -8.42 8.22
C ASN A 234 2.63 -7.68 9.54
N THR A 235 3.20 -6.49 9.72
CA THR A 235 2.99 -5.67 10.92
C THR A 235 1.54 -5.26 11.16
N PHE A 236 0.66 -5.29 10.15
CA PHE A 236 -0.76 -5.04 10.38
C PHE A 236 -1.49 -6.27 10.95
N GLU A 237 -1.00 -7.48 10.68
CA GLU A 237 -1.49 -8.69 11.36
C GLU A 237 -1.19 -8.64 12.86
N ASP A 238 -0.02 -8.13 13.25
CA ASP A 238 0.30 -7.86 14.66
C ASP A 238 -0.73 -6.92 15.30
N ALA A 239 -1.11 -5.86 14.58
CA ALA A 239 -2.02 -4.83 15.06
C ALA A 239 -3.46 -5.33 15.21
N LEU A 240 -3.88 -6.29 14.38
CA LEU A 240 -5.26 -6.77 14.29
C LEU A 240 -5.50 -8.11 15.00
N TYR A 241 -4.49 -8.95 15.21
CA TYR A 241 -4.72 -10.32 15.68
C TYR A 241 -3.63 -10.86 16.63
N GLU A 242 -2.33 -10.72 16.30
CA GLU A 242 -1.31 -11.51 17.00
C GLU A 242 -1.00 -11.05 18.42
N ARG A 243 -1.33 -9.79 18.76
CA ARG A 243 -1.05 -9.23 20.08
C ARG A 243 -2.09 -9.60 21.14
N ALA A 244 -2.88 -10.64 20.88
CA ALA A 244 -3.77 -11.32 21.81
C ALA A 244 -4.80 -10.38 22.46
N THR A 245 -4.63 -10.02 23.73
CA THR A 245 -5.57 -9.10 24.41
C THR A 245 -5.33 -7.64 24.06
N PHE A 246 -4.29 -7.32 23.27
CA PHE A 246 -3.98 -5.97 22.84
C PHE A 246 -4.71 -5.62 21.55
N ASP A 247 -5.93 -5.10 21.69
CA ASP A 247 -6.78 -4.64 20.59
C ASP A 247 -6.28 -3.27 20.08
N ASP A 248 -5.06 -3.21 19.52
CA ASP A 248 -4.39 -1.93 19.21
C ASP A 248 -5.24 -1.04 18.29
N LEU A 249 -5.86 -1.67 17.29
CA LEU A 249 -6.75 -1.04 16.32
C LEU A 249 -8.12 -1.70 16.41
N GLN A 250 -9.18 -0.91 16.50
CA GLN A 250 -10.54 -1.43 16.52
C GLN A 250 -11.35 -0.83 15.39
N PRO A 251 -12.10 -1.63 14.62
CA PRO A 251 -12.86 -1.12 13.50
C PRO A 251 -14.04 -0.27 13.97
N LEU A 252 -14.59 0.53 13.06
CA LEU A 252 -15.95 1.03 13.25
C LEU A 252 -16.95 -0.14 13.35
N PRO A 253 -18.03 -0.03 14.14
CA PRO A 253 -19.07 -1.06 14.22
C PRO A 253 -19.74 -1.38 12.87
N THR A 254 -19.64 -0.49 11.88
CA THR A 254 -20.11 -0.72 10.51
C THR A 254 -19.22 -1.68 9.72
N LEU A 255 -17.99 -1.91 10.20
CA LEU A 255 -16.93 -2.68 9.56
C LEU A 255 -16.50 -3.90 10.40
N ASP A 256 -17.02 -4.06 11.61
CA ASP A 256 -16.58 -5.09 12.57
C ASP A 256 -16.68 -6.53 12.02
N PHE A 257 -17.66 -6.82 11.16
CA PHE A 257 -17.78 -8.13 10.51
C PHE A 257 -16.66 -8.48 9.50
N LEU A 258 -15.81 -7.51 9.15
CA LEU A 258 -14.68 -7.67 8.24
C LEU A 258 -13.34 -7.82 8.97
N ASP A 259 -13.37 -7.70 10.30
CA ASP A 259 -12.19 -7.63 11.15
C ASP A 259 -12.07 -8.89 12.03
N PRO A 260 -10.86 -9.44 12.20
CA PRO A 260 -9.58 -9.01 11.62
C PRO A 260 -9.39 -9.47 10.17
N LYS A 261 -9.00 -8.54 9.30
CA LYS A 261 -8.70 -8.83 7.89
C LYS A 261 -7.50 -9.77 7.75
N TYR A 262 -6.46 -9.51 8.55
CA TYR A 262 -5.23 -10.30 8.62
C TYR A 262 -5.25 -11.08 9.92
N SER A 263 -5.05 -12.39 9.81
CA SER A 263 -5.10 -13.32 10.93
C SER A 263 -4.13 -14.46 10.67
N PHE A 264 -3.71 -15.14 11.73
CA PHE A 264 -2.70 -16.20 11.64
C PHE A 264 -2.94 -17.18 10.48
N LEU A 265 -1.96 -17.23 9.57
CA LEU A 265 -1.97 -18.15 8.44
C LEU A 265 -1.11 -19.38 8.72
N SER A 266 0.19 -19.19 8.96
CA SER A 266 1.10 -20.28 9.33
C SER A 266 2.37 -19.78 10.04
N PRO A 267 3.15 -20.64 10.72
CA PRO A 267 4.39 -20.21 11.36
C PRO A 267 5.51 -19.73 10.41
N ASN A 268 5.32 -19.84 9.10
CA ASN A 268 6.33 -19.41 8.12
C ASN A 268 5.83 -18.30 7.18
N GLU A 269 4.53 -18.01 7.19
CA GLU A 269 3.89 -17.10 6.23
C GLU A 269 2.77 -16.39 6.96
N ASP A 270 2.81 -15.06 6.94
CA ASP A 270 1.74 -14.19 7.41
C ASP A 270 0.67 -14.02 6.34
N ALA A 271 -0.48 -13.51 6.74
CA ALA A 271 -1.56 -13.19 5.83
C ALA A 271 -1.09 -12.16 4.77
N PRO A 272 -1.31 -12.42 3.47
CA PRO A 272 -0.90 -11.52 2.41
C PRO A 272 -1.81 -10.28 2.35
N VAL A 273 -1.27 -9.18 1.82
CA VAL A 273 -2.06 -7.98 1.48
C VAL A 273 -2.53 -8.07 0.04
N HIS A 274 -3.84 -7.94 -0.18
CA HIS A 274 -4.47 -7.97 -1.50
C HIS A 274 -4.49 -6.56 -2.09
N TYR A 275 -3.61 -6.24 -3.06
CA TYR A 275 -3.42 -4.85 -3.48
C TYR A 275 -3.88 -4.51 -4.89
N MET A 276 -4.10 -5.52 -5.74
CA MET A 276 -4.67 -5.37 -7.08
C MET A 276 -5.59 -6.56 -7.35
N LYS A 277 -6.90 -6.37 -7.15
CA LYS A 277 -7.91 -7.42 -7.25
C LYS A 277 -9.09 -6.99 -8.13
N ALA A 278 -9.70 -7.96 -8.83
CA ALA A 278 -10.72 -7.71 -9.85
C ALA A 278 -11.93 -6.87 -9.37
N GLU A 279 -12.21 -6.87 -8.07
CA GLU A 279 -13.25 -6.08 -7.41
C GLU A 279 -13.14 -4.58 -7.72
N GLU A 280 -11.91 -4.04 -7.77
CA GLU A 280 -11.70 -2.62 -8.09
C GLU A 280 -12.13 -2.28 -9.51
N ALA A 281 -11.92 -3.18 -10.47
CA ALA A 281 -12.36 -2.95 -11.85
C ALA A 281 -13.90 -2.83 -11.91
N TYR A 282 -14.64 -3.69 -11.19
CA TYR A 282 -16.09 -3.58 -11.12
C TYR A 282 -16.56 -2.28 -10.44
N LEU A 283 -15.89 -1.86 -9.37
CA LEU A 283 -16.22 -0.60 -8.68
C LEU A 283 -15.96 0.62 -9.56
N ILE A 284 -14.81 0.68 -10.27
CA ILE A 284 -14.51 1.73 -11.26
C ILE A 284 -15.59 1.77 -12.35
N LEU A 285 -15.98 0.60 -12.89
CA LEU A 285 -17.01 0.52 -13.93
C LEU A 285 -18.41 0.90 -13.41
N ALA A 286 -18.72 0.60 -12.14
CA ALA A 286 -19.97 1.00 -11.52
C ALA A 286 -20.04 2.52 -11.30
N GLU A 287 -18.97 3.14 -10.81
CA GLU A 287 -18.90 4.60 -10.64
C GLU A 287 -19.03 5.32 -11.99
N ALA A 288 -18.28 4.87 -13.00
CA ALA A 288 -18.35 5.45 -14.34
C ALA A 288 -19.76 5.33 -14.94
N ALA A 289 -20.48 4.24 -14.66
CA ALA A 289 -21.85 4.08 -15.12
C ALA A 289 -22.83 5.02 -14.39
N LEU A 290 -22.64 5.30 -13.10
CA LEU A 290 -23.44 6.30 -12.38
C LEU A 290 -23.18 7.71 -12.95
N ALA A 291 -21.92 8.10 -13.15
CA ALA A 291 -21.57 9.38 -13.76
C ALA A 291 -22.21 9.56 -15.16
N ASP A 292 -22.33 8.48 -15.94
CA ASP A 292 -22.98 8.45 -17.25
C ASP A 292 -24.53 8.35 -17.20
N ASN A 293 -25.12 8.36 -16.01
CA ASN A 293 -26.54 8.15 -15.74
C ASN A 293 -27.07 6.79 -16.26
N ASP A 294 -26.24 5.76 -16.22
CA ASP A 294 -26.52 4.38 -16.63
C ASP A 294 -26.61 3.43 -15.42
N ILE A 295 -27.71 3.58 -14.67
CA ILE A 295 -28.00 2.74 -13.50
C ILE A 295 -28.09 1.24 -13.84
N ALA A 296 -28.45 0.89 -15.07
CA ALA A 296 -28.56 -0.52 -15.46
C ALA A 296 -27.17 -1.18 -15.54
N SER A 297 -26.20 -0.47 -16.11
CA SER A 297 -24.81 -0.92 -16.13
C SER A 297 -24.18 -0.90 -14.73
N ALA A 298 -24.43 0.14 -13.93
CA ALA A 298 -23.94 0.22 -12.54
C ALA A 298 -24.39 -1.00 -11.71
N ARG A 299 -25.69 -1.33 -11.75
CA ARG A 299 -26.25 -2.50 -11.06
C ARG A 299 -25.69 -3.82 -11.60
N THR A 300 -25.42 -3.90 -12.90
CA THR A 300 -24.81 -5.09 -13.52
C THR A 300 -23.40 -5.33 -12.98
N ASN A 301 -22.58 -4.27 -12.93
CA ASN A 301 -21.22 -4.33 -12.39
C ASN A 301 -21.22 -4.70 -10.90
N LEU A 302 -22.11 -4.11 -10.10
CA LEU A 302 -22.24 -4.46 -8.68
C LEU A 302 -22.76 -5.88 -8.45
N THR A 303 -23.62 -6.40 -9.34
CA THR A 303 -24.04 -7.82 -9.27
C THR A 303 -22.86 -8.75 -9.55
N SER A 304 -22.04 -8.45 -10.57
CA SER A 304 -20.83 -9.23 -10.87
C SER A 304 -19.78 -9.12 -9.76
N LEU A 305 -19.65 -7.97 -9.11
CA LEU A 305 -18.83 -7.79 -7.91
C LEU A 305 -19.30 -8.71 -6.78
N LEU A 306 -20.61 -8.73 -6.49
CA LEU A 306 -21.16 -9.56 -5.42
C LEU A 306 -20.97 -11.06 -5.70
N ASP A 307 -21.15 -11.48 -6.96
CA ASP A 307 -20.87 -12.84 -7.41
C ASP A 307 -19.40 -13.22 -7.20
N LEU A 308 -18.46 -12.30 -7.50
CA LEU A 308 -17.03 -12.52 -7.29
C LEU A 308 -16.69 -12.63 -5.79
N ILE A 309 -17.19 -11.70 -4.97
CA ILE A 309 -16.96 -11.70 -3.52
C ILE A 309 -17.42 -13.02 -2.90
N ALA A 310 -18.55 -13.57 -3.35
CA ALA A 310 -19.05 -14.86 -2.88
C ALA A 310 -18.13 -16.06 -3.18
N THR A 311 -17.12 -15.90 -4.05
CA THR A 311 -16.10 -16.92 -4.35
C THR A 311 -14.80 -16.75 -3.55
N ARG A 312 -14.62 -15.61 -2.87
CA ARG A 312 -13.41 -15.31 -2.12
C ARG A 312 -13.31 -16.12 -0.83
N GLU A 313 -12.09 -16.27 -0.33
CA GLU A 313 -11.84 -16.98 0.92
C GLU A 313 -12.52 -16.24 2.09
N VAL A 314 -13.17 -17.03 2.93
CA VAL A 314 -13.63 -16.66 4.27
C VAL A 314 -12.94 -17.60 5.25
N ARG A 315 -12.22 -17.02 6.21
CA ARG A 315 -11.41 -17.76 7.17
C ARG A 315 -12.13 -17.86 8.50
N SER A 316 -12.19 -19.07 9.03
CA SER A 316 -12.74 -19.32 10.36
C SER A 316 -11.62 -19.26 11.39
N ILE A 317 -11.67 -18.29 12.29
CA ILE A 317 -10.62 -18.00 13.28
C ILE A 317 -11.17 -18.00 14.70
N ASP A 318 -10.32 -18.28 15.69
CA ASP A 318 -10.65 -18.10 17.11
C ASP A 318 -10.26 -16.69 17.53
N ASP A 319 -11.26 -15.81 17.57
CA ASP A 319 -11.10 -14.40 17.95
C ASP A 319 -11.66 -14.13 19.36
N SER A 320 -11.78 -15.17 20.20
CA SER A 320 -12.39 -15.04 21.53
C SER A 320 -11.53 -14.26 22.54
N ILE A 321 -10.28 -13.94 22.19
CA ILE A 321 -9.36 -13.19 23.03
C ILE A 321 -9.58 -11.67 22.89
N GLU A 322 -10.00 -11.20 21.71
CA GLU A 322 -10.41 -9.82 21.43
C GLU A 322 -11.71 -9.50 22.21
N GLN A 323 -11.61 -8.60 23.18
CA GLN A 323 -12.72 -8.26 24.09
C GLN A 323 -13.30 -6.87 23.82
N ARG A 324 -12.74 -6.12 22.86
CA ARG A 324 -13.12 -4.74 22.55
C ARG A 324 -13.20 -3.85 23.79
N SER A 325 -12.34 -4.12 24.77
CA SER A 325 -12.49 -3.62 26.16
C SER A 325 -11.33 -2.77 26.65
N GLN A 326 -10.30 -2.59 25.81
CA GLN A 326 -8.96 -2.23 26.28
C GLN A 326 -8.71 -0.77 26.67
N VAL A 327 -9.74 0.08 26.62
CA VAL A 327 -9.70 1.45 27.14
C VAL A 327 -10.86 1.66 28.12
N ASP A 328 -12.07 1.42 27.63
CA ASP A 328 -13.30 1.47 28.42
C ASP A 328 -14.09 0.18 28.18
N GLU A 329 -14.11 -0.72 29.17
CA GLU A 329 -14.79 -2.02 29.07
C GLU A 329 -16.28 -1.84 28.72
N GLY A 330 -16.74 -2.53 27.66
CA GLY A 330 -18.12 -2.47 27.17
C GLY A 330 -18.49 -1.19 26.41
N SER A 331 -17.52 -0.31 26.12
CA SER A 331 -17.74 0.93 25.35
C SER A 331 -17.96 0.70 23.85
N ARG A 332 -17.72 -0.51 23.35
CA ARG A 332 -17.95 -0.88 21.95
C ARG A 332 -18.90 -2.08 21.85
N PRO A 333 -19.67 -2.16 20.73
CA PRO A 333 -20.57 -3.27 20.50
C PRO A 333 -19.81 -4.55 20.17
N ASP A 334 -20.21 -5.65 20.78
CA ASP A 334 -19.53 -6.96 20.72
C ASP A 334 -20.53 -8.14 20.57
N ASP A 335 -21.78 -7.85 20.25
CA ASP A 335 -22.87 -8.82 20.12
C ASP A 335 -23.59 -8.69 18.77
N SER A 336 -23.76 -9.81 18.08
CA SER A 336 -24.40 -9.89 16.76
C SER A 336 -25.87 -9.46 16.70
N SER A 337 -26.54 -9.33 17.85
CA SER A 337 -27.89 -8.76 17.94
C SER A 337 -27.93 -7.24 17.85
N ILE A 338 -26.79 -6.57 17.95
CA ILE A 338 -26.69 -5.10 17.88
C ILE A 338 -26.94 -4.63 16.44
N VAL A 339 -27.78 -3.60 16.33
CA VAL A 339 -28.09 -2.93 15.07
C VAL A 339 -27.26 -1.66 14.97
N VAL A 340 -26.43 -1.57 13.93
CA VAL A 340 -25.53 -0.43 13.69
C VAL A 340 -26.09 0.43 12.57
N ASN A 341 -26.33 1.71 12.82
CA ASN A 341 -26.92 2.64 11.82
C ASN A 341 -28.19 2.08 11.16
N GLY A 342 -29.01 1.33 11.92
CA GLY A 342 -30.22 0.68 11.41
C GLY A 342 -30.01 -0.64 10.63
N ARG A 343 -28.76 -1.13 10.55
CA ARG A 343 -28.36 -2.34 9.83
C ARG A 343 -27.94 -3.45 10.80
N SER A 344 -28.46 -4.66 10.60
CA SER A 344 -28.13 -5.83 11.42
C SER A 344 -26.97 -6.63 10.84
N GLY A 345 -26.26 -7.39 11.69
CA GLY A 345 -25.24 -8.34 11.24
C GLY A 345 -23.88 -7.71 10.89
N LEU A 346 -23.65 -6.46 11.30
CA LEU A 346 -22.36 -5.77 11.12
C LEU A 346 -21.39 -6.00 12.28
N VAL A 347 -21.88 -6.51 13.42
CA VAL A 347 -21.10 -6.83 14.62
C VAL A 347 -21.12 -8.35 14.83
N LEU A 348 -20.00 -8.93 15.27
CA LEU A 348 -19.88 -10.37 15.53
C LEU A 348 -19.78 -10.70 17.02
N SER A 349 -20.42 -11.81 17.43
CA SER A 349 -20.30 -12.37 18.78
C SER A 349 -19.02 -13.21 18.94
N ARG A 350 -17.87 -12.57 19.08
CA ARG A 350 -16.53 -13.23 19.13
C ARG A 350 -16.33 -14.14 20.35
N GLN A 351 -17.02 -13.86 21.44
CA GLN A 351 -16.92 -14.62 22.68
C GLN A 351 -17.64 -15.98 22.62
N ASP A 352 -18.43 -16.24 21.58
CA ASP A 352 -19.20 -17.48 21.40
C ASP A 352 -18.42 -18.59 20.69
N GLY A 353 -17.17 -18.32 20.25
CA GLY A 353 -16.27 -19.26 19.59
C GLY A 353 -15.71 -18.70 18.28
N ASN A 354 -15.45 -19.58 17.32
CA ASN A 354 -14.90 -19.16 16.05
C ASN A 354 -15.84 -18.23 15.27
N VAL A 355 -15.26 -17.24 14.61
CA VAL A 355 -15.94 -16.32 13.69
C VAL A 355 -15.41 -16.51 12.27
N ASP A 356 -16.28 -16.26 11.29
CA ASP A 356 -15.96 -16.39 9.86
C ASP A 356 -15.72 -14.99 9.27
N ILE A 357 -14.47 -14.68 8.92
CA ILE A 357 -14.03 -13.36 8.45
C ILE A 357 -13.54 -13.42 6.99
N PRO A 358 -13.99 -12.53 6.09
CA PRO A 358 -13.48 -12.47 4.72
C PRO A 358 -12.00 -12.04 4.63
N SER A 359 -11.11 -12.94 4.21
CA SER A 359 -9.67 -12.64 4.10
C SER A 359 -9.29 -11.82 2.86
N VAL A 360 -10.08 -11.91 1.76
CA VAL A 360 -9.79 -11.20 0.50
C VAL A 360 -10.70 -10.00 0.29
N SER A 361 -12.02 -10.21 0.23
CA SER A 361 -13.01 -9.15 0.05
C SER A 361 -14.28 -9.57 0.77
N GLY A 362 -14.89 -8.66 1.52
CA GLY A 362 -16.19 -8.84 2.13
C GLY A 362 -17.04 -7.60 1.89
N THR A 363 -18.35 -7.74 1.95
CA THR A 363 -19.27 -6.60 1.90
C THR A 363 -20.59 -6.93 2.55
N SER A 364 -21.24 -5.90 3.05
CA SER A 364 -22.61 -5.90 3.53
C SER A 364 -23.63 -5.55 2.43
N LEU A 365 -23.17 -5.28 1.19
CA LEU A 365 -24.01 -5.06 0.01
C LEU A 365 -24.84 -6.30 -0.30
N THR A 366 -26.15 -6.11 -0.52
CA THR A 366 -27.06 -7.21 -0.88
C THR A 366 -27.62 -7.05 -2.29
N ALA A 367 -28.17 -8.15 -2.84
CA ALA A 367 -28.88 -8.11 -4.12
C ALA A 367 -30.12 -7.18 -4.08
N ASP A 368 -30.77 -7.04 -2.91
CA ASP A 368 -31.91 -6.13 -2.74
C ASP A 368 -31.45 -4.67 -2.75
N ASP A 369 -30.31 -4.35 -2.14
CA ASP A 369 -29.71 -3.01 -2.22
C ASP A 369 -29.39 -2.65 -3.68
N ILE A 370 -28.77 -3.55 -4.43
CA ILE A 370 -28.46 -3.35 -5.86
C ILE A 370 -29.75 -3.15 -6.67
N ALA A 371 -30.79 -3.95 -6.43
CA ALA A 371 -32.07 -3.80 -7.13
C ALA A 371 -32.77 -2.47 -6.81
N ALA A 372 -32.62 -1.97 -5.58
CA ALA A 372 -33.20 -0.71 -5.12
C ALA A 372 -32.38 0.53 -5.51
N MET A 373 -31.06 0.39 -5.69
CA MET A 373 -30.11 1.47 -5.99
C MET A 373 -30.58 2.37 -7.12
N GLN A 374 -30.62 3.68 -6.90
CA GLN A 374 -30.94 4.66 -7.94
C GLN A 374 -29.69 5.40 -8.38
N ASP A 375 -29.84 6.19 -9.45
CA ASP A 375 -28.82 7.12 -9.94
C ASP A 375 -28.97 8.46 -9.21
N ASP A 376 -28.58 8.48 -7.95
CA ASP A 376 -28.64 9.62 -7.04
C ASP A 376 -27.53 9.51 -5.98
N ASP A 377 -27.44 10.51 -5.11
CA ASP A 377 -26.41 10.56 -4.05
C ASP A 377 -26.46 9.31 -3.15
N ALA A 378 -27.64 8.78 -2.85
CA ALA A 378 -27.79 7.55 -2.08
C ALA A 378 -27.23 6.31 -2.81
N GLY A 379 -27.38 6.25 -4.14
CA GLY A 379 -26.72 5.25 -4.97
C GLY A 379 -25.19 5.36 -4.93
N LEU A 380 -24.67 6.58 -4.96
CA LEU A 380 -23.22 6.80 -4.89
C LEU A 380 -22.66 6.51 -3.48
N GLU A 381 -23.38 6.87 -2.42
CA GLU A 381 -23.05 6.52 -1.03
C GLU A 381 -22.99 5.00 -0.84
N LEU A 382 -23.94 4.25 -1.44
CA LEU A 382 -23.93 2.78 -1.45
C LEU A 382 -22.65 2.23 -2.12
N LEU A 383 -22.24 2.82 -3.24
CA LEU A 383 -21.01 2.44 -3.93
C LEU A 383 -19.77 2.70 -3.08
N TYR A 384 -19.65 3.89 -2.49
CA TYR A 384 -18.50 4.27 -1.67
C TYR A 384 -18.40 3.47 -0.37
N ARG A 385 -19.53 3.15 0.25
CA ARG A 385 -19.56 2.20 1.38
C ARG A 385 -19.09 0.81 0.96
N THR A 386 -19.55 0.31 -0.18
CA THR A 386 -19.11 -0.99 -0.72
C THR A 386 -17.60 -0.97 -0.99
N ARG A 387 -17.09 0.14 -1.55
CA ARG A 387 -15.66 0.35 -1.79
C ARG A 387 -14.85 0.32 -0.48
N GLN A 388 -15.30 1.01 0.56
CA GLN A 388 -14.68 0.98 1.88
C GLN A 388 -14.62 -0.44 2.45
N GLU A 389 -15.73 -1.18 2.41
CA GLU A 389 -15.80 -2.55 2.92
C GLU A 389 -14.91 -3.53 2.13
N VAL A 390 -14.87 -3.40 0.81
CA VAL A 390 -14.05 -4.26 -0.05
C VAL A 390 -12.56 -4.02 0.19
N PHE A 391 -12.14 -2.78 0.43
CA PHE A 391 -10.74 -2.37 0.58
C PHE A 391 -10.32 -2.05 2.02
N ILE A 392 -11.09 -2.49 3.03
CA ILE A 392 -10.69 -2.32 4.43
C ILE A 392 -9.32 -2.96 4.66
N ALA A 393 -8.46 -2.26 5.41
CA ALA A 393 -7.10 -2.71 5.70
C ALA A 393 -6.21 -2.89 4.45
N GLU A 394 -6.48 -2.17 3.35
CA GLU A 394 -5.70 -2.25 2.10
C GLU A 394 -5.09 -0.89 1.69
N GLY A 395 -5.19 0.14 2.56
CA GLY A 395 -4.53 1.44 2.41
C GLY A 395 -5.19 2.40 1.41
N ILE A 396 -6.37 2.04 0.88
CA ILE A 396 -7.07 2.85 -0.12
C ILE A 396 -7.89 3.97 0.52
N ARG A 397 -8.39 3.79 1.75
CA ARG A 397 -9.36 4.72 2.35
C ARG A 397 -8.81 6.13 2.55
N LEU A 398 -7.57 6.27 2.98
CA LEU A 398 -6.89 7.57 3.09
C LEU A 398 -6.84 8.31 1.73
N VAL A 399 -6.64 7.57 0.65
CA VAL A 399 -6.57 8.10 -0.71
C VAL A 399 -7.95 8.51 -1.21
N ASP A 400 -8.98 7.70 -0.95
CA ASP A 400 -10.37 8.02 -1.26
C ASP A 400 -10.86 9.27 -0.50
N MET A 401 -10.28 9.55 0.69
CA MET A 401 -10.51 10.79 1.45
C MET A 401 -9.79 12.00 0.87
N GLY A 402 -8.95 11.85 -0.16
CA GLY A 402 -8.18 12.93 -0.77
C GLY A 402 -7.03 13.46 0.10
N VAL A 403 -6.66 12.75 1.16
CA VAL A 403 -5.56 13.14 2.06
C VAL A 403 -4.22 12.81 1.42
N LYS A 404 -3.23 13.72 1.55
CA LYS A 404 -1.85 13.50 1.11
C LYS A 404 -0.87 13.77 2.25
N LEU A 405 0.08 12.85 2.37
CA LEU A 405 1.25 12.89 3.22
C LEU A 405 2.25 13.97 2.78
N VAL A 406 3.32 14.12 3.57
CA VAL A 406 4.37 15.12 3.37
C VAL A 406 5.73 14.51 3.10
N ILE A 407 6.53 15.23 2.31
CA ILE A 407 7.95 14.95 2.10
C ILE A 407 8.69 15.04 3.44
N ASP A 408 9.56 14.07 3.71
CA ASP A 408 10.30 13.99 4.96
C ASP A 408 11.40 15.04 5.09
N GLU A 409 11.70 15.42 6.34
CA GLU A 409 12.69 16.45 6.65
C GLU A 409 14.08 16.16 6.06
N ASN A 410 14.51 14.90 5.95
CA ASN A 410 15.83 14.60 5.40
C ASN A 410 15.89 14.91 3.91
N GLU A 411 14.84 14.60 3.16
CA GLU A 411 14.77 14.95 1.74
C GLU A 411 14.79 16.47 1.57
N ILE A 412 14.04 17.21 2.40
CA ILE A 412 14.07 18.68 2.42
C ILE A 412 15.49 19.22 2.70
N LEU A 413 16.22 18.62 3.63
CA LEU A 413 17.56 19.07 4.00
C LEU A 413 18.65 18.69 2.98
N LEU A 414 18.45 17.62 2.22
CA LEU A 414 19.45 17.07 1.29
C LEU A 414 19.22 17.50 -0.16
N ASN A 415 17.99 17.86 -0.53
CA ASN A 415 17.60 18.22 -1.89
C ASN A 415 17.45 19.74 -2.03
N GLU A 416 18.36 20.37 -2.76
CA GLU A 416 18.37 21.83 -2.97
C GLU A 416 17.16 22.37 -3.73
N ASN A 417 16.35 21.50 -4.32
CA ASN A 417 15.12 21.85 -5.04
C ASN A 417 13.89 21.96 -4.13
N ILE A 418 14.03 21.70 -2.83
CA ILE A 418 12.91 21.60 -1.89
C ILE A 418 13.15 22.53 -0.70
N ASN A 419 12.15 23.33 -0.35
CA ASN A 419 12.12 24.15 0.85
C ASN A 419 10.84 23.87 1.65
N GLU A 420 10.90 24.09 2.96
CA GLU A 420 9.70 24.03 3.81
C GLU A 420 8.64 25.04 3.32
N GLY A 421 7.42 24.54 3.09
CA GLY A 421 6.31 25.30 2.52
C GLY A 421 6.11 25.09 1.01
N ASP A 422 7.04 24.43 0.32
CA ASP A 422 6.86 24.04 -1.09
C ASP A 422 5.81 22.92 -1.23
N PRO A 423 5.22 22.72 -2.43
CA PRO A 423 4.33 21.60 -2.70
C PRO A 423 4.95 20.26 -2.27
N GLY A 424 4.16 19.41 -1.63
CA GLY A 424 4.64 18.16 -1.04
C GLY A 424 5.18 18.28 0.38
N THR A 425 5.61 19.45 0.85
CA THR A 425 6.09 19.62 2.25
C THR A 425 4.99 20.03 3.24
N VAL A 426 3.78 20.29 2.73
CA VAL A 426 2.59 20.64 3.50
C VAL A 426 1.52 19.59 3.24
N ALA A 427 0.94 19.06 4.33
CA ALA A 427 -0.10 18.04 4.24
C ALA A 427 -1.31 18.58 3.49
N VAL A 428 -1.91 17.73 2.65
CA VAL A 428 -3.19 18.05 2.00
C VAL A 428 -4.28 17.29 2.73
N ILE A 429 -5.16 18.02 3.41
CA ILE A 429 -6.36 17.47 4.05
C ILE A 429 -7.53 18.28 3.48
N PRO A 430 -8.45 17.67 2.72
CA PRO A 430 -9.59 18.40 2.18
C PRO A 430 -10.37 19.10 3.29
N SER A 431 -10.87 20.30 3.04
CA SER A 431 -11.42 21.14 4.11
C SER A 431 -12.63 20.53 4.81
N PHE A 432 -13.41 19.71 4.10
CA PHE A 432 -14.55 18.98 4.65
C PHE A 432 -14.12 17.79 5.52
N ILE A 433 -12.97 17.17 5.26
CA ILE A 433 -12.35 16.16 6.14
C ILE A 433 -11.79 16.85 7.38
N ALA A 434 -11.04 17.95 7.20
CA ALA A 434 -10.48 18.74 8.29
C ALA A 434 -11.54 19.23 9.30
N ALA A 435 -12.79 19.42 8.83
CA ALA A 435 -13.91 19.85 9.65
C ALA A 435 -14.50 18.75 10.55
N VAL A 436 -14.21 17.47 10.27
CA VAL A 436 -14.80 16.30 10.95
C VAL A 436 -13.76 15.35 11.55
N VAL A 437 -12.47 15.73 11.59
CA VAL A 437 -11.37 14.86 12.07
C VAL A 437 -11.64 14.26 13.44
N SER A 438 -12.21 15.02 14.38
CA SER A 438 -12.50 14.53 15.73
C SER A 438 -13.58 13.44 15.79
N ASP A 439 -14.33 13.28 14.70
CA ASP A 439 -15.51 12.44 14.64
C ASP A 439 -15.36 11.29 13.63
N LEU A 440 -14.20 11.16 12.95
CA LEU A 440 -13.97 10.18 11.87
C LEU A 440 -14.28 8.74 12.30
N ASP A 441 -13.80 8.35 13.47
CA ASP A 441 -13.92 7.02 14.06
C ASP A 441 -14.80 6.99 15.33
N ALA A 442 -15.51 8.10 15.59
CA ALA A 442 -16.31 8.28 16.78
C ALA A 442 -17.66 7.55 16.67
N ILE A 443 -18.10 6.95 17.80
CA ILE A 443 -19.36 6.21 17.89
C ILE A 443 -20.19 6.66 19.09
N ASN A 444 -21.51 6.50 18.97
CA ASN A 444 -22.44 6.53 20.09
C ASN A 444 -22.90 5.09 20.39
N TYR A 445 -22.44 4.58 21.52
CA TYR A 445 -22.88 3.30 22.07
C TYR A 445 -22.90 3.37 23.59
N GLU A 446 -24.00 2.90 24.17
CA GLU A 446 -24.14 2.77 25.62
C GLU A 446 -24.05 1.28 25.98
N PRO A 447 -23.24 0.87 26.98
CA PRO A 447 -23.08 -0.52 27.34
C PRO A 447 -24.43 -1.23 27.57
N GLY A 448 -24.67 -2.33 26.86
CA GLY A 448 -25.92 -3.11 26.91
C GLY A 448 -27.06 -2.57 26.03
N SER A 449 -26.80 -1.56 25.20
CA SER A 449 -27.71 -1.12 24.14
C SER A 449 -27.82 -2.18 23.04
N SER A 450 -28.99 -2.28 22.41
CA SER A 450 -29.17 -3.08 21.19
C SER A 450 -28.89 -2.27 19.91
N VAL A 451 -28.43 -1.03 20.05
CA VAL A 451 -28.20 -0.08 18.96
C VAL A 451 -26.87 0.64 19.18
N ALA A 452 -26.06 0.70 18.13
CA ALA A 452 -24.89 1.57 18.04
C ALA A 452 -25.02 2.47 16.80
N THR A 453 -24.39 3.63 16.82
CA THR A 453 -24.34 4.52 15.67
C THR A 453 -22.98 5.16 15.51
N THR A 454 -22.53 5.40 14.28
CA THR A 454 -21.37 6.27 14.03
C THR A 454 -21.79 7.73 14.22
N VAL A 455 -20.86 8.60 14.64
CA VAL A 455 -21.15 10.05 14.80
C VAL A 455 -21.33 10.72 13.45
N ILE A 456 -20.54 10.31 12.46
CA ILE A 456 -20.67 10.69 11.05
C ILE A 456 -20.73 9.44 10.16
N ASP A 457 -21.22 9.60 8.93
CA ASP A 457 -20.94 8.67 7.84
C ASP A 457 -20.02 9.39 6.86
N LEU A 458 -18.76 8.95 6.80
CA LEU A 458 -17.78 9.60 5.93
C LEU A 458 -18.14 9.41 4.45
N ASN A 459 -18.85 8.35 4.07
CA ASN A 459 -19.29 8.17 2.68
C ASN A 459 -20.30 9.25 2.29
N GLU A 460 -21.23 9.62 3.18
CA GLU A 460 -22.14 10.76 2.97
C GLU A 460 -21.35 12.08 2.83
N VAL A 461 -20.31 12.28 3.64
CA VAL A 461 -19.44 13.47 3.57
C VAL A 461 -18.69 13.54 2.24
N LEU A 462 -18.14 12.43 1.75
CA LEU A 462 -17.47 12.36 0.44
C LEU A 462 -18.45 12.70 -0.69
N VAL A 463 -19.62 12.07 -0.70
CA VAL A 463 -20.64 12.28 -1.75
C VAL A 463 -21.20 13.71 -1.71
N ALA A 464 -21.41 14.29 -0.53
CA ALA A 464 -21.82 15.68 -0.40
C ALA A 464 -20.78 16.68 -0.95
N ASN A 465 -19.52 16.25 -1.10
CA ASN A 465 -18.41 17.05 -1.65
C ASN A 465 -17.91 16.53 -3.01
N LYS A 466 -18.69 15.68 -3.70
CA LYS A 466 -18.30 15.04 -4.96
C LYS A 466 -17.91 15.98 -6.11
N SER A 467 -18.30 17.25 -6.06
CA SER A 467 -17.86 18.27 -7.02
C SER A 467 -16.43 18.79 -6.78
N SER A 468 -15.76 18.33 -5.71
CA SER A 468 -14.37 18.63 -5.40
C SER A 468 -13.45 17.75 -6.26
N ASP A 469 -12.35 18.30 -6.79
CA ASP A 469 -11.35 17.53 -7.54
C ASP A 469 -10.51 16.59 -6.66
N GLN A 470 -10.73 16.60 -5.34
CA GLN A 470 -9.98 15.82 -4.37
C GLN A 470 -10.58 14.45 -4.05
N VAL A 471 -11.87 14.25 -4.35
CA VAL A 471 -12.64 13.04 -4.00
C VAL A 471 -13.62 12.73 -5.13
N VAL A 472 -14.14 11.50 -5.17
CA VAL A 472 -15.18 11.11 -6.13
C VAL A 472 -14.83 11.43 -7.59
N PRO A 473 -13.78 10.79 -8.16
CA PRO A 473 -13.08 11.31 -9.33
C PRO A 473 -13.88 11.45 -10.64
N PHE A 474 -15.08 10.88 -10.73
CA PHE A 474 -15.91 10.96 -11.95
C PHE A 474 -17.09 11.94 -11.86
N GLU A 475 -17.32 12.61 -10.73
CA GLU A 475 -18.49 13.50 -10.52
C GLU A 475 -18.24 15.01 -10.73
#